data_AF-A0AA94SAB7-F1
#
_entry.id   AF-A0AA94SAB7-F1
#
_cell.length_a   1.000
_cell.length_b   1.000
_cell.length_c   1.000
_cell.angle_alpha   90.00
_cell.angle_beta   90.00
_cell.angle_gamma   90.00
#
_symmetry.space_group_name_H-M   'P 1'
#
loop_
_entity.id
_entity.type
_entity.pdbx_description
1 polymer ?
#
loop_
_entity_poly.entity_id
_entity_poly.type
_entity_poly.pdbx_seq_one_letter_code
_entity_poly.pdbx_strand_id
1 'polypeptide(L)'
;MCYSKFNEIIDSIRALDADVISIETSRSHGDVIESFETAVYPLGIGLGVYDIHSPRVPTKEEVIANIERPLRQLSLEQFWVNPDCGLKTRREPETVAALEVLVAATKEVRAKYGK
;
A
#
# COMPACT_ATOMS: atom_id res chain seq x y z
N MET A 1 4.87 8.76 -0.11
CA MET A 1 6.28 9.05 -0.42
C MET A 1 6.66 8.28 -1.66
N CYS A 2 7.17 8.98 -2.68
CA CYS A 2 7.43 8.45 -4.03
C CYS A 2 8.89 7.97 -4.21
N TYR A 3 9.50 7.39 -3.18
CA TYR A 3 10.92 7.05 -3.16
C TYR A 3 11.12 5.54 -3.00
N SER A 4 12.05 4.99 -3.79
CA SER A 4 12.34 3.55 -3.86
C SER A 4 13.36 3.04 -2.85
N LYS A 5 14.02 3.92 -2.08
CA LYS A 5 15.06 3.57 -1.10
C LYS A 5 14.70 4.01 0.31
N PHE A 6 13.80 3.27 0.93
CA PHE A 6 13.25 3.59 2.25
C PHE A 6 14.26 3.40 3.39
N ASN A 7 15.12 2.38 3.27
CA ASN A 7 16.14 2.02 4.25
C ASN A 7 17.15 3.14 4.56
N GLU A 8 17.52 3.96 3.57
CA GLU A 8 18.51 5.04 3.74
C GLU A 8 17.97 6.24 4.55
N ILE A 9 16.65 6.40 4.66
CA ILE A 9 16.02 7.61 5.25
C ILE A 9 15.02 7.30 6.36
N ILE A 10 14.92 6.06 6.82
CA ILE A 10 13.89 5.64 7.78
C ILE A 10 13.91 6.42 9.09
N ASP A 11 15.09 6.76 9.61
CA ASP A 11 15.20 7.52 10.85
C ASP A 11 14.71 8.97 10.68
N SER A 12 14.97 9.57 9.52
CA SER A 12 14.42 10.88 9.16
C SER A 12 12.90 10.84 9.05
N ILE A 13 12.34 9.75 8.51
CA ILE A 13 10.88 9.56 8.41
C ILE A 13 10.27 9.40 9.81
N ARG A 14 10.89 8.59 10.68
CA ARG A 14 10.46 8.45 12.08
C ARG A 14 10.49 9.78 12.82
N ALA A 15 11.49 10.62 12.57
CA ALA A 15 11.59 11.95 13.17
C ALA A 15 10.49 12.93 12.73
N LEU A 16 9.73 12.63 11.66
CA LEU A 16 8.55 13.41 11.29
C LEU A 16 7.36 13.19 12.23
N ASP A 17 7.38 12.12 13.05
CA ASP A 17 6.33 11.78 14.01
C ASP A 17 4.93 11.71 13.39
N ALA A 18 4.86 11.12 12.18
CA ALA A 18 3.61 10.96 11.45
C ALA A 18 2.87 9.70 11.92
N ASP A 19 1.61 9.85 12.34
CA ASP A 19 0.75 8.74 12.77
C ASP A 19 0.59 7.66 11.68
N VAL A 20 0.48 8.11 10.42
CA VAL A 20 0.35 7.24 9.25
C VAL A 20 1.17 7.81 8.10
N ILE A 21 2.00 6.96 7.48
CA ILE A 21 2.71 7.29 6.24
C ILE A 21 2.16 6.46 5.08
N SER A 22 2.04 7.05 3.89
CA SER A 22 1.77 6.30 2.65
C SER A 22 3.02 6.25 1.78
N ILE A 23 3.27 5.12 1.14
CA ILE A 23 4.44 4.86 0.29
C ILE A 23 3.98 4.25 -1.03
N GLU A 24 4.57 4.69 -2.12
CA GLU A 24 4.36 4.14 -3.45
C GLU A 24 5.11 2.80 -3.58
N THR A 25 4.39 1.70 -3.86
CA THR A 25 4.98 0.35 -3.82
C THR A 25 4.50 -0.60 -4.92
N SER A 26 3.46 -0.26 -5.69
CA SER A 26 2.93 -1.23 -6.66
C SER A 26 3.96 -1.62 -7.75
N ARG A 27 4.96 -0.76 -7.98
CA ARG A 27 6.04 -0.95 -8.96
C ARG A 27 7.36 -1.43 -8.37
N SER A 28 7.52 -1.47 -7.04
CA SER A 28 8.82 -1.73 -6.40
C SER A 28 9.16 -3.21 -6.25
N HIS A 29 8.38 -4.12 -6.83
CA HIS A 29 8.56 -5.58 -6.82
C HIS A 29 8.79 -6.28 -5.47
N GLY A 30 8.78 -5.58 -4.33
CA GLY A 30 9.02 -6.16 -3.01
C GLY A 30 10.15 -5.54 -2.21
N ASP A 31 11.02 -4.76 -2.84
CA ASP A 31 12.24 -4.23 -2.22
C ASP A 31 11.93 -3.39 -0.96
N VAL A 32 10.77 -2.71 -0.98
CA VAL A 32 10.27 -1.90 0.13
C VAL A 32 9.79 -2.78 1.30
N ILE A 33 9.27 -3.98 1.03
CA ILE A 33 8.78 -4.89 2.08
C ILE A 33 9.96 -5.52 2.83
N GLU A 34 11.02 -5.90 2.12
CA GLU A 34 12.26 -6.40 2.74
C GLU A 34 12.91 -5.35 3.65
N SER A 35 12.76 -4.07 3.30
CA SER A 35 13.23 -2.97 4.15
C SER A 35 12.52 -2.93 5.52
N PHE A 36 11.27 -3.39 5.61
CA PHE A 36 10.55 -3.46 6.90
C PHE A 36 10.96 -4.64 7.78
N GLU A 37 11.61 -5.67 7.23
CA GLU A 37 12.17 -6.78 8.02
C GLU A 37 13.35 -6.30 8.89
N THR A 38 14.11 -5.32 8.37
CA THR A 38 15.31 -4.78 9.05
C THR A 38 15.05 -3.44 9.73
N ALA A 39 14.10 -2.64 9.22
CA ALA A 39 13.75 -1.33 9.74
C ALA A 39 12.26 -1.23 10.10
N VAL A 40 11.92 -1.67 11.31
CA VAL A 40 10.55 -1.71 11.83
C VAL A 40 9.97 -0.30 11.99
N TYR A 41 8.91 0.05 11.25
CA TYR A 41 8.15 1.28 11.50
C TYR A 41 7.00 0.95 12.48
N PRO A 42 6.87 1.64 13.64
CA PRO A 42 5.92 1.22 14.67
C PRO A 42 4.50 1.78 14.48
N LEU A 43 4.30 2.75 13.59
CA LEU A 43 3.04 3.44 13.38
C LEU A 43 2.36 3.01 12.06
N GLY A 44 1.23 3.62 11.73
CA GLY A 44 0.45 3.26 10.56
C GLY A 44 1.22 3.40 9.24
N ILE A 45 1.00 2.46 8.34
CA ILE A 45 1.66 2.45 7.05
C ILE A 45 0.73 1.99 5.92
N GLY A 46 0.65 2.82 4.89
CA GLY A 46 -0.07 2.53 3.66
C GLY A 46 0.89 2.19 2.53
N LEU A 47 0.91 0.94 2.09
CA LEU A 47 1.68 0.53 0.91
C LEU A 47 0.74 0.51 -0.29
N GLY A 48 1.06 1.30 -1.32
CA GLY A 48 0.25 1.42 -2.52
C GLY A 48 0.01 0.06 -3.21
N VAL A 49 -1.26 -0.31 -3.33
CA VAL A 49 -1.70 -1.60 -3.91
C VAL A 49 -2.20 -1.49 -5.36
N TYR A 50 -2.23 -0.26 -5.89
CA TYR A 50 -2.73 0.07 -7.22
C TYR A 50 -1.80 1.06 -7.93
N ASP A 51 -1.27 0.64 -9.09
CA ASP A 51 -0.48 1.46 -10.00
C ASP A 51 -1.35 2.52 -10.70
N ILE A 52 -1.40 3.71 -10.11
CA ILE A 52 -2.15 4.84 -10.66
C ILE A 52 -1.55 5.39 -11.95
N HIS A 53 -0.35 4.97 -12.37
CA HIS A 53 0.27 5.42 -13.61
C HIS A 53 -0.12 4.55 -14.81
N SER A 54 -0.76 3.40 -14.59
CA SER A 54 -1.42 2.60 -15.61
C SER A 54 -2.91 2.95 -15.74
N PRO A 55 -3.49 2.98 -16.96
CA PRO A 55 -4.94 3.12 -17.14
C PRO A 55 -5.70 1.82 -16.85
N ARG A 56 -4.98 0.71 -16.60
CA ARG A 56 -5.56 -0.61 -16.34
C ARG A 56 -6.25 -0.63 -14.97
N VAL A 57 -7.48 -1.14 -14.94
CA VAL A 57 -8.15 -1.50 -13.68
C VAL A 57 -7.54 -2.83 -13.17
N PRO A 58 -7.02 -2.88 -11.93
CA PRO A 58 -6.48 -4.11 -11.37
C PRO A 58 -7.60 -5.13 -11.14
N THR A 59 -7.28 -6.43 -11.15
CA THR A 59 -8.23 -7.45 -10.71
C THR A 59 -8.28 -7.51 -9.19
N LYS A 60 -9.37 -8.06 -8.64
CA LYS A 60 -9.53 -8.21 -7.19
C LYS A 60 -8.43 -9.10 -6.61
N GLU A 61 -8.06 -10.16 -7.32
CA GLU A 61 -7.04 -11.14 -6.91
C GLU A 61 -5.65 -10.50 -6.85
N GLU A 62 -5.33 -9.62 -7.81
CA GLU A 62 -4.08 -8.85 -7.79
C GLU A 62 -4.03 -7.93 -6.55
N VAL A 63 -5.12 -7.25 -6.24
CA VAL A 63 -5.17 -6.36 -5.07
C VAL A 63 -5.09 -7.15 -3.77
N ILE A 64 -5.78 -8.30 -3.66
CA ILE A 64 -5.68 -9.17 -2.49
C ILE A 64 -4.23 -9.64 -2.30
N ALA A 65 -3.55 -10.09 -3.35
CA ALA A 65 -2.16 -10.51 -3.27
C ALA A 65 -1.24 -9.36 -2.82
N ASN A 66 -1.49 -8.14 -3.32
CA ASN A 66 -0.75 -6.94 -2.92
C ASN A 66 -1.00 -6.52 -1.47
N ILE A 67 -2.19 -6.80 -0.92
CA ILE A 67 -2.52 -6.57 0.50
C ILE A 67 -1.90 -7.64 1.39
N GLU A 68 -2.00 -8.92 1.01
CA GLU A 68 -1.53 -10.04 1.83
C GLU A 68 0.00 -10.11 1.93
N ARG A 69 0.72 -9.57 0.94
CA ARG A 69 2.18 -9.61 0.93
C ARG A 69 2.79 -8.77 2.08
N PRO A 70 2.42 -7.49 2.29
CA PRO A 70 2.85 -6.72 3.47
C PRO A 70 2.40 -7.28 4.80
N LEU A 71 1.20 -7.89 4.88
CA LEU A 71 0.66 -8.48 6.11
C LEU A 71 1.45 -9.68 6.64
N ARG A 72 2.46 -10.16 5.89
CA ARG A 72 3.44 -11.14 6.39
C ARG A 72 4.41 -10.54 7.40
N GLN A 73 4.65 -9.23 7.32
CA GLN A 73 5.61 -8.51 8.16
C GLN A 73 4.96 -7.41 9.02
N LEU A 74 3.80 -6.90 8.60
CA LEU A 74 3.06 -5.85 9.29
C LEU A 74 1.82 -6.40 9.97
N SER A 75 1.44 -5.82 11.11
CA SER A 75 0.17 -6.15 11.76
C SER A 75 -1.01 -5.59 10.97
N LEU A 76 -2.20 -6.17 11.15
CA LEU A 76 -3.43 -5.74 10.50
C LEU A 76 -3.82 -4.32 10.90
N GLU A 77 -3.57 -3.96 12.16
CA GLU A 77 -3.89 -2.65 12.74
C GLU A 77 -2.96 -1.56 12.20
N GLN A 78 -1.76 -1.95 11.78
CA GLN A 78 -0.76 -1.04 11.23
C GLN A 78 -1.00 -0.74 9.75
N PHE A 79 -1.58 -1.68 9.00
CA PHE A 79 -1.62 -1.63 7.55
C PHE A 79 -2.81 -0.85 6.98
N TRP A 80 -2.55 0.07 6.05
CA TRP A 80 -3.53 0.84 5.30
C TRP A 80 -3.55 0.46 3.83
N VAL A 81 -4.75 0.36 3.26
CA VAL A 81 -4.93 0.11 1.82
C VAL A 81 -5.20 1.41 1.10
N ASN A 82 -4.30 1.78 0.17
CA ASN A 82 -4.43 2.99 -0.65
C ASN A 82 -3.86 2.77 -2.06
N PRO A 83 -4.21 3.62 -3.04
CA PRO A 83 -3.49 3.72 -4.30
C PRO A 83 -2.05 4.22 -4.09
N ASP A 84 -1.18 4.00 -5.08
CA ASP A 84 0.22 4.48 -5.04
C ASP A 84 0.36 5.99 -4.83
N CYS A 85 -0.50 6.77 -5.47
CA CYS A 85 -0.45 8.23 -5.43
C CYS A 85 -1.83 8.85 -5.72
N GLY A 86 -1.85 10.17 -5.93
CA GLY A 86 -3.04 10.89 -6.35
C GLY A 86 -3.56 10.48 -7.72
N LEU A 87 -4.87 10.58 -7.90
CA LEU A 87 -5.59 10.07 -9.09
C LEU A 87 -5.81 11.14 -10.18
N LYS A 88 -5.18 12.32 -10.06
CA LYS A 88 -5.39 13.48 -10.94
C LYS A 88 -5.20 13.17 -12.44
N THR A 89 -4.33 12.22 -12.77
CA THR A 89 -4.01 11.84 -14.17
C THR A 89 -4.87 10.70 -14.70
N ARG A 90 -5.80 10.16 -13.91
CA ARG A 90 -6.72 9.08 -14.30
C ARG A 90 -8.06 9.65 -14.76
N ARG A 91 -8.77 8.87 -15.57
CA ARG A 91 -10.15 9.20 -15.94
C ARG A 91 -11.09 8.68 -14.87
N GLU A 92 -12.22 9.36 -14.71
CA GLU A 92 -13.21 9.01 -13.70
C GLU A 92 -13.73 7.56 -13.81
N PRO A 93 -14.09 7.04 -15.00
CA PRO A 93 -14.58 5.66 -15.09
C PRO A 93 -13.54 4.61 -14.67
N GLU A 94 -12.27 4.82 -15.05
CA GLU A 94 -11.14 3.96 -14.66
C GLU A 94 -10.92 4.03 -13.14
N THR A 95 -11.02 5.24 -12.58
CA THR A 95 -10.79 5.51 -11.16
C THR A 95 -11.84 4.84 -10.28
N VAL A 96 -13.12 5.03 -10.60
CA VAL A 96 -14.22 4.44 -9.83
C VAL A 96 -14.13 2.92 -9.85
N ALA A 97 -13.94 2.32 -11.04
CA ALA A 97 -13.81 0.88 -11.17
C ALA A 97 -12.62 0.32 -10.37
N ALA A 98 -11.45 0.97 -10.40
CA ALA A 98 -10.30 0.54 -9.61
C ALA A 98 -10.56 0.66 -8.10
N LEU A 99 -11.17 1.75 -7.63
CA LEU A 99 -11.46 1.94 -6.21
C LEU A 99 -12.52 0.95 -5.69
N GLU A 100 -13.52 0.60 -6.49
CA GLU A 100 -14.48 -0.45 -6.15
C GLU A 100 -13.79 -1.80 -5.93
N VAL A 101 -12.85 -2.17 -6.81
CA VAL A 101 -12.03 -3.38 -6.65
C VAL A 101 -11.21 -3.32 -5.37
N LEU A 102 -10.57 -2.19 -5.07
CA LEU A 102 -9.76 -2.01 -3.86
C LEU A 102 -10.59 -2.19 -2.58
N VAL A 103 -11.78 -1.59 -2.54
CA VAL A 103 -12.70 -1.72 -1.39
C VAL A 103 -13.21 -3.16 -1.27
N ALA A 104 -13.55 -3.81 -2.37
CA ALA A 104 -14.01 -5.20 -2.37
C ALA A 104 -12.92 -6.16 -1.85
N ALA A 105 -11.70 -6.04 -2.37
CA ALA A 105 -10.54 -6.81 -1.91
C ALA A 105 -10.27 -6.58 -0.41
N THR A 106 -10.29 -5.32 0.03
CA THR A 106 -10.07 -4.95 1.44
C THR A 106 -11.12 -5.59 2.36
N LYS A 107 -12.41 -5.59 1.97
CA LYS A 107 -13.48 -6.23 2.73
C LYS A 107 -13.26 -7.75 2.85
N GLU A 108 -12.83 -8.39 1.77
CA GLU A 108 -12.55 -9.83 1.75
C GLU A 108 -11.38 -10.19 2.67
N VAL A 109 -10.27 -9.46 2.60
CA VAL A 109 -9.12 -9.64 3.51
C VAL A 109 -9.55 -9.40 4.96
N ARG A 110 -10.33 -8.35 5.24
CA ARG A 110 -10.86 -8.09 6.59
C ARG A 110 -11.73 -9.22 7.10
N ALA A 111 -12.58 -9.83 6.27
CA ALA A 111 -13.38 -10.99 6.68
C ALA A 111 -12.52 -12.23 6.96
N LYS A 112 -11.37 -12.36 6.26
CA LYS A 112 -10.44 -13.49 6.42
C LYS A 112 -9.54 -13.36 7.66
N TYR A 113 -9.09 -12.14 7.97
CA TYR A 113 -8.06 -11.89 8.99
C TYR A 113 -8.53 -11.03 10.18
N GLY A 114 -9.55 -10.20 10.00
CA GLY A 114 -10.12 -9.38 11.06
C GLY A 114 -10.98 -10.22 11.99
N LYS A 115 -10.58 -10.30 13.26
CA LYS A 115 -11.43 -10.77 14.36
C LYS A 115 -12.01 -9.58 15.10
#